data_AF-A0AAU2JBD3-F1
#
_entry.id   AF-A0AAU2JBD3-F1
#
_cell.length_a   1.000
_cell.length_b   1.000
_cell.length_c   1.000
_cell.angle_alpha   90.00
_cell.angle_beta   90.00
_cell.angle_gamma   90.00
#
_symmetry.space_group_name_H-M   'P 1'
#
loop_
_entity.id
_entity.type
_entity.pdbx_description
1 polymer ?
#
loop_
_entity_poly.entity_id
_entity_poly.type
_entity_poly.pdbx_seq_one_letter_code
_entity_poly.pdbx_strand_id
1 'polypeptide(L)'
;MNEMTALKDVLIEGLDDWVPIDQLLFAAGEYLAGRTRQERLVELLRYALSSGLIEVGELMETGFVAWTGDADEQVRRVTADLDRLDWAPQLGSSVWLSNTAKGDELARRQSG
;
A
#
# COMPACT_ATOMS: atom_id res chain seq x y z
N MET A 1 -6.01 -0.88 -17.23
CA MET A 1 -5.53 -0.09 -16.07
C MET A 1 -4.10 -0.53 -15.80
N ASN A 2 -3.17 0.35 -15.38
CA ASN A 2 -1.80 -0.04 -15.00
C ASN A 2 -1.60 0.21 -13.49
N GLU A 3 -0.46 -0.23 -12.94
CA GLU A 3 -0.11 -0.12 -11.51
C GLU A 3 -0.22 1.31 -11.00
N MET A 4 0.20 2.27 -11.84
CA MET A 4 0.14 3.71 -11.53
C MET A 4 -1.29 4.21 -11.37
N THR A 5 -2.23 3.74 -12.19
CA THR A 5 -3.65 4.11 -12.06
C THR A 5 -4.25 3.52 -10.79
N ALA A 6 -3.92 2.28 -10.44
CA ALA A 6 -4.44 1.64 -9.23
C ALA A 6 -3.91 2.30 -7.94
N LEU A 7 -2.67 2.78 -7.95
CA LEU A 7 -2.08 3.48 -6.81
C LEU A 7 -2.58 4.93 -6.65
N LYS A 8 -3.20 5.51 -7.68
CA LYS A 8 -3.56 6.94 -7.67
C LYS A 8 -4.41 7.30 -6.45
N ASP A 9 -5.49 6.56 -6.21
CA ASP A 9 -6.44 6.90 -5.15
C ASP A 9 -5.80 6.70 -3.76
N VAL A 10 -5.02 5.62 -3.59
CA VAL A 10 -4.25 5.37 -2.35
C VAL A 10 -3.28 6.50 -2.06
N LEU A 11 -2.56 7.01 -3.06
CA LEU A 11 -1.60 8.09 -2.88
C LEU A 11 -2.29 9.44 -2.64
N ILE A 12 -3.45 9.69 -3.24
CA ILE A 12 -4.24 10.91 -2.99
C ILE A 12 -4.79 10.91 -1.58
N GLU A 13 -5.36 9.80 -1.11
CA GLU A 13 -5.80 9.66 0.27
C GLU A 13 -4.63 9.80 1.26
N GLY A 14 -3.46 9.26 0.87
CA GLY A 14 -2.21 9.36 1.63
C GLY A 14 -1.59 10.76 1.73
N LEU A 15 -2.16 11.79 1.07
CA LEU A 15 -1.70 13.18 1.21
C LEU A 15 -2.06 13.79 2.56
N ASP A 16 -3.20 13.39 3.12
CA ASP A 16 -3.78 14.01 4.30
C ASP A 16 -3.63 13.12 5.55
N ASP A 17 -3.59 11.79 5.39
CA ASP A 17 -3.50 10.83 6.50
C ASP A 17 -2.79 9.52 6.11
N TRP A 18 -2.50 8.67 7.09
CA TRP A 18 -2.03 7.30 6.85
C TRP A 18 -3.16 6.42 6.34
N VAL A 19 -2.84 5.54 5.41
CA VAL A 19 -3.84 4.72 4.72
C VAL A 19 -3.74 3.26 5.19
N PRO A 20 -4.85 2.60 5.58
CA PRO A 20 -4.82 1.19 5.93
C PRO A 20 -4.51 0.32 4.70
N ILE A 21 -3.86 -0.84 4.90
CA ILE A 21 -3.57 -1.78 3.81
C ILE A 21 -4.83 -2.24 3.04
N ASP A 22 -6.00 -2.21 3.68
CA ASP A 22 -7.31 -2.47 3.08
C ASP A 22 -7.54 -1.64 1.81
N GLN A 23 -7.11 -0.38 1.78
CA GLN A 23 -7.31 0.51 0.64
C GLN A 23 -6.49 0.07 -0.58
N LEU A 24 -5.23 -0.32 -0.36
CA LEU A 24 -4.38 -0.87 -1.42
C LEU A 24 -4.91 -2.23 -1.90
N LEU A 25 -5.45 -3.03 -0.98
CA LEU A 25 -6.07 -4.30 -1.30
C LEU A 25 -7.40 -4.13 -2.08
N PHE A 26 -8.15 -3.07 -1.81
CA PHE A 26 -9.31 -2.66 -2.62
C PHE A 26 -8.87 -2.25 -4.03
N ALA A 27 -7.87 -1.37 -4.15
CA ALA A 27 -7.30 -0.96 -5.43
C ALA A 27 -6.76 -2.15 -6.26
N ALA A 28 -6.14 -3.14 -5.62
CA ALA A 28 -5.71 -4.37 -6.26
C ALA A 28 -6.86 -5.23 -6.81
N GLY A 29 -8.06 -5.13 -6.20
CA GLY A 29 -9.27 -5.83 -6.60
C GLY A 29 -9.91 -5.25 -7.87
N GLU A 30 -9.94 -3.92 -7.98
CA GLU A 30 -10.54 -3.16 -9.09
C GLU A 30 -9.75 -3.27 -10.41
N TYR A 31 -8.53 -3.79 -10.34
CA TYR A 31 -7.78 -4.14 -11.54
C TYR A 31 -8.49 -5.27 -12.32
N LEU A 32 -8.39 -5.28 -13.65
CA LEU A 32 -8.91 -6.37 -14.49
C LEU A 32 -7.74 -6.99 -15.24
N ALA A 33 -7.16 -8.05 -14.68
CA ALA A 33 -6.25 -8.94 -15.39
C ALA A 33 -6.39 -10.36 -14.83
N GLY A 34 -5.99 -11.37 -15.61
CA GLY A 34 -6.06 -12.80 -15.26
C GLY A 34 -5.17 -13.27 -14.11
N ARG A 35 -4.89 -12.39 -13.14
CA ARG A 35 -4.19 -12.68 -11.89
C ARG A 35 -5.16 -12.55 -10.72
N THR A 36 -4.86 -13.26 -9.64
CA THR A 36 -5.59 -13.19 -8.37
C THR A 36 -5.45 -11.80 -7.74
N ARG A 37 -6.37 -11.41 -6.84
CA ARG A 37 -6.27 -10.14 -6.08
C ARG A 37 -4.97 -10.08 -5.28
N GLN A 38 -4.54 -11.23 -4.77
CA GLN A 38 -3.33 -11.42 -3.98
C GLN A 38 -2.06 -11.08 -4.76
N GLU A 39 -1.89 -11.70 -5.94
CA GLU A 39 -0.74 -11.44 -6.81
C GLU A 39 -0.66 -9.96 -7.20
N ARG A 40 -1.81 -9.34 -7.45
CA ARG A 40 -1.89 -7.93 -7.83
C ARG A 40 -1.52 -7.00 -6.69
N LEU A 41 -1.97 -7.28 -5.47
CA LEU A 41 -1.51 -6.53 -4.29
C LEU A 41 0.01 -6.63 -4.17
N VAL A 42 0.57 -7.84 -4.28
CA VAL A 42 2.02 -8.07 -4.18
C VAL A 42 2.79 -7.25 -5.22
N GLU A 43 2.32 -7.21 -6.45
CA GLU A 43 2.92 -6.41 -7.53
C GLU A 43 2.83 -4.91 -7.24
N LEU A 44 1.65 -4.41 -6.88
CA LEU A 44 1.45 -3.00 -6.55
C LEU A 44 2.30 -2.56 -5.36
N LEU A 45 2.31 -3.35 -4.29
CA LEU A 45 3.07 -3.06 -3.08
C LEU A 45 4.58 -3.06 -3.35
N ARG A 46 5.08 -4.09 -4.06
CA ARG A 46 6.49 -4.16 -4.46
C ARG A 46 6.87 -2.98 -5.34
N TYR A 47 6.04 -2.61 -6.30
CA TYR A 47 6.28 -1.46 -7.17
C TYR A 47 6.32 -0.15 -6.36
N ALA A 48 5.36 0.07 -5.46
CA ALA A 48 5.27 1.28 -4.66
C ALA A 48 6.47 1.44 -3.71
N LEU A 49 6.88 0.36 -3.04
CA LEU A 49 8.06 0.35 -2.15
C LEU A 49 9.37 0.52 -2.93
N SER A 50 9.58 -0.26 -3.99
CA SER A 50 10.83 -0.19 -4.78
C SER A 50 10.97 1.12 -5.55
N SER A 51 9.85 1.76 -5.92
CA SER A 51 9.83 3.09 -6.52
C SER A 51 9.98 4.20 -5.49
N GLY A 52 10.01 3.88 -4.18
CA GLY A 52 10.07 4.85 -3.09
C GLY A 52 8.89 5.80 -3.11
N LEU A 53 7.68 5.31 -3.38
CA LEU A 53 6.45 6.10 -3.36
C LEU A 53 5.80 6.08 -1.98
N ILE A 54 5.85 4.93 -1.30
CA ILE A 54 5.26 4.73 0.02
C ILE A 54 6.26 4.09 0.97
N GLU A 55 5.96 4.17 2.26
CA GLU A 55 6.53 3.37 3.34
C GLU A 55 5.40 2.52 3.94
N VAL A 56 5.72 1.29 4.35
CA VAL A 56 4.82 0.49 5.19
C VAL A 56 5.26 0.54 6.64
N GLY A 57 4.30 0.48 7.54
CA GLY A 57 4.56 0.58 8.97
C GLY A 57 3.34 0.22 9.79
N GLU A 58 3.38 0.65 11.04
CA GLU A 58 2.30 0.47 12.01
C GLU A 58 1.98 1.81 12.69
N LEU A 59 0.72 1.97 13.10
CA LEU A 59 0.33 3.10 13.94
C LEU A 59 0.57 2.76 15.40
N MET A 60 1.38 3.60 16.05
CA MET A 60 1.66 3.57 17.47
C MET A 60 1.04 4.80 18.14
N GLU A 61 1.10 4.88 19.47
CA GLU A 61 0.58 6.04 20.22
C GLU A 61 1.22 7.37 19.79
N THR A 62 2.48 7.32 19.33
CA THR A 62 3.25 8.47 18.86
C THR A 62 3.05 8.78 17.36
N GLY A 63 2.20 8.03 16.66
CA GLY A 63 1.98 8.11 15.22
C GLY A 63 2.60 6.94 14.45
N PHE A 64 2.72 7.12 13.14
CA PHE A 64 3.25 6.09 12.24
C PHE A 64 4.73 5.81 12.47
N VAL A 65 5.05 4.51 12.53
CA VAL A 65 6.43 4.02 12.60
C VAL A 65 6.69 3.15 11.36
N ALA A 66 7.52 3.67 10.46
CA ALA A 66 7.95 2.95 9.27
C ALA A 66 8.74 1.69 9.63
N TRP A 67 8.46 0.60 8.94
CA TRP A 67 9.25 -0.62 9.06
C TRP A 67 10.59 -0.46 8.35
N THR A 68 11.61 -1.09 8.91
CA THR A 68 12.92 -1.23 8.26
C THR A 68 13.01 -2.48 7.41
N GLY A 69 13.91 -2.49 6.44
CA GLY A 69 14.17 -3.64 5.56
C GLY A 69 14.05 -3.27 4.09
N ASP A 70 14.40 -4.19 3.20
CA ASP A 70 14.19 -3.98 1.76
C ASP A 70 12.72 -4.20 1.35
N ALA A 71 12.38 -3.80 0.12
CA ALA A 71 11.02 -3.90 -0.38
C ALA A 71 10.49 -5.35 -0.38
N ASP A 72 11.35 -6.34 -0.63
CA ASP A 72 10.95 -7.74 -0.71
C ASP A 72 10.67 -8.32 0.68
N GLU A 73 11.46 -7.94 1.68
CA GLU A 73 11.24 -8.27 3.07
C GLU A 73 9.92 -7.66 3.58
N GLN A 74 9.70 -6.38 3.30
CA GLN A 74 8.48 -5.68 3.69
C GLN A 74 7.24 -6.30 3.02
N VAL A 75 7.31 -6.61 1.71
CA VAL A 75 6.23 -7.31 0.99
C VAL A 75 5.93 -8.66 1.63
N ARG A 76 6.94 -9.48 1.93
CA ARG A 76 6.74 -10.78 2.59
C ARG A 76 6.03 -10.63 3.95
N ARG A 77 6.40 -9.61 4.71
CA ARG A 77 5.82 -9.33 6.03
C ARG A 77 4.35 -8.93 5.93
N VAL A 78 4.02 -8.04 4.99
CA VAL A 78 2.62 -7.66 4.71
C VAL A 78 1.80 -8.85 4.24
N THR A 79 2.31 -9.66 3.30
CA THR A 79 1.57 -10.84 2.82
C THR A 79 1.33 -11.87 3.90
N ALA A 80 2.28 -12.06 4.83
CA ALA A 80 2.11 -12.98 5.94
C ALA A 80 1.01 -12.51 6.91
N ASP A 81 0.90 -11.20 7.16
CA ASP A 81 -0.19 -10.65 7.97
C ASP A 81 -1.54 -10.80 7.27
N LEU A 82 -1.60 -10.54 5.96
CA LEU A 82 -2.82 -10.70 5.18
C LEU A 82 -3.24 -12.17 5.04
N ASP A 83 -2.31 -13.11 4.87
CA ASP A 83 -2.58 -14.55 4.88
C ASP A 83 -3.22 -14.96 6.21
N ARG A 84 -2.69 -14.48 7.34
CA ARG A 84 -3.24 -14.74 8.69
C ARG A 84 -4.68 -14.22 8.84
N LEU A 85 -5.05 -13.21 8.06
CA LEU A 85 -6.36 -12.57 8.05
C LEU A 85 -7.24 -13.02 6.86
N ASP A 86 -6.90 -14.14 6.22
CA ASP A 86 -7.61 -14.69 5.06
C ASP A 86 -7.82 -13.66 3.93
N TRP A 87 -6.87 -12.73 3.77
CA TRP A 87 -6.93 -11.62 2.81
C TRP A 87 -8.19 -10.73 2.95
N ALA A 88 -8.76 -10.68 4.14
CA ALA A 88 -9.91 -9.86 4.49
C ALA A 88 -9.68 -9.11 5.80
N PRO A 89 -8.64 -8.23 5.87
CA PRO A 89 -8.21 -7.59 7.10
C PRO A 89 -9.31 -6.78 7.79
N GLN A 90 -10.18 -6.06 7.06
CA GLN A 90 -11.31 -5.31 7.63
C GLN A 90 -10.86 -4.36 8.76
N LEU A 91 -9.73 -3.66 8.54
CA LEU A 91 -9.05 -2.83 9.55
C LEU A 91 -8.44 -3.60 10.74
N GLY A 92 -8.41 -4.93 10.69
CA GLY A 92 -7.75 -5.81 11.67
C GLY A 92 -6.27 -6.06 11.37
N SER A 93 -5.74 -5.54 10.27
CA SER A 93 -4.29 -5.52 9.99
C SER A 93 -3.63 -4.36 10.73
N SER A 94 -2.43 -4.60 11.26
CA SER A 94 -1.60 -3.53 11.82
C SER A 94 -0.81 -2.78 10.74
N VAL A 95 -0.97 -3.13 9.46
CA VAL A 95 -0.23 -2.53 8.34
C VAL A 95 -0.89 -1.24 7.88
N TRP A 96 -0.13 -0.17 7.96
CA TRP A 96 -0.46 1.15 7.45
C TRP A 96 0.54 1.60 6.40
N LEU A 97 0.08 2.48 5.53
CA LEU A 97 0.85 3.07 4.43
C LEU A 97 1.01 4.56 4.70
N SER A 98 2.24 5.05 4.56
CA SER A 98 2.52 6.48 4.53
C SER A 98 3.10 6.84 3.17
N ASN A 99 2.67 7.96 2.60
CA ASN A 99 3.36 8.50 1.45
C ASN A 99 4.78 8.91 1.84
N THR A 100 5.71 8.71 0.91
CA THR A 100 7.00 9.41 0.93
C THR A 100 6.84 10.79 0.29
N ALA A 101 7.86 11.65 0.40
CA ALA A 101 7.90 12.92 -0.33
C ALA A 101 7.69 12.76 -1.86
N LYS A 102 8.18 11.65 -2.44
CA LYS A 102 8.00 11.34 -3.86
C LYS A 102 6.57 10.87 -4.16
N GLY A 103 5.96 10.10 -3.27
CA GLY A 103 4.55 9.70 -3.34
C GLY A 103 3.63 10.91 -3.33
N ASP A 104 3.86 11.83 -2.39
CA ASP A 104 3.16 13.10 -2.27
C ASP A 104 3.23 13.95 -3.55
N GLU A 105 4.43 14.10 -4.11
CA GLU A 105 4.62 14.86 -5.34
C GLU A 105 3.83 14.24 -6.50
N LEU A 106 3.85 12.91 -6.61
CA LEU A 106 3.10 12.19 -7.62
C LEU A 106 1.58 12.36 -7.44
N ALA A 107 1.09 12.24 -6.20
CA ALA A 107 -0.32 12.42 -5.88
C ALA A 107 -0.81 13.83 -6.26
N ARG A 108 -0.07 14.88 -5.88
CA ARG A 108 -0.39 16.28 -6.20
C ARG A 108 -0.44 16.57 -7.70
N ARG A 109 0.39 15.89 -8.50
CA ARG A 109 0.37 16.01 -9.98
C ARG A 109 -0.86 15.35 -10.61
N GLN A 110 -1.48 14.41 -9.91
CA GLN A 110 -2.61 13.62 -10.41
C GLN A 110 -3.97 14.12 -9.91
N SER A 111 -3.98 15.02 -8.92
CA SER A 111 -5.17 15.67 -8.37
C SER A 111 -5.48 17.05 -8.97
N GLY A 112 -4.59 17.59 -9.81
CA GLY A 112 -4.81 18.78 -10.64
C GLY A 112 -5.28 18.44 -12.05
#